data_AF-A0A1B0F9C9-F1
#
_entry.id   AF-A0A1B0F9C9-F1
#
_cell.length_a   1.000
_cell.length_b   1.000
_cell.length_c   1.000
_cell.angle_alpha   90.00
_cell.angle_beta   90.00
_cell.angle_gamma   90.00
#
_symmetry.space_group_name_H-M   'P 1'
#
loop_
_entity.id
_entity.type
_entity.pdbx_description
1 polymer ?
#
loop_
_entity_poly.entity_id
_entity_poly.type
_entity_poly.pdbx_seq_one_letter_code
_entity_poly.pdbx_strand_id
1 'polypeptide(L)'
;MLLKILNCFFWIFFWNTYTDAAKYPVVLWHGMGDTCCFPFSLGSITNLLETELNNTYVKSLEIGGNIVTDYESGFFMHPNKQVEYVCQELAKDKKLSEGYNAIGFSQGGQFLRAVAQRCPQPPMKVLISLGGQHQGVFGLPKCPSLKLHTCEYIRRLLNYAAYEEWAQQVSVQATYWHDPFQEYKYKAHSTFLADINNEVFSNGLYVDNLKKLDKNGR
;
A
#
# COMPACT_ATOMS: atom_id res chain seq x y z
N MET A 1 15.19 -57.03 -49.00
CA MET A 1 15.24 -55.62 -49.44
C MET A 1 14.25 -54.84 -48.56
N LEU A 2 14.67 -54.44 -47.35
CA LEU A 2 15.13 -53.07 -46.99
C LEU A 2 14.02 -52.00 -47.16
N LEU A 3 13.40 -51.57 -46.04
CA LEU A 3 13.50 -50.24 -45.39
C LEU A 3 12.49 -49.21 -46.01
N LYS A 4 11.70 -48.36 -45.32
CA LYS A 4 11.79 -47.53 -44.10
C LYS A 4 10.34 -47.16 -43.65
N ILE A 5 9.94 -47.29 -42.39
CA ILE A 5 9.93 -46.26 -41.31
C ILE A 5 9.38 -44.89 -41.73
N LEU A 6 8.20 -44.51 -41.20
CA LEU A 6 8.04 -43.27 -40.43
C LEU A 6 6.79 -43.33 -39.53
N ASN A 7 6.99 -43.77 -38.28
CA ASN A 7 6.07 -43.46 -37.19
C ASN A 7 6.18 -41.96 -36.89
N CYS A 8 5.21 -41.15 -37.32
CA CYS A 8 5.04 -39.80 -36.81
C CYS A 8 4.46 -39.87 -35.40
N PHE A 9 5.34 -40.12 -34.42
CA PHE A 9 5.05 -39.80 -33.02
C PHE A 9 4.99 -38.27 -32.91
N PHE A 10 3.79 -37.71 -32.98
CA PHE A 10 3.51 -36.36 -32.52
C PHE A 10 3.74 -36.35 -31.00
N TRP A 11 4.95 -36.01 -30.57
CA TRP A 11 5.17 -35.56 -29.20
C TRP A 11 4.54 -34.17 -29.09
N ILE A 12 3.27 -34.14 -28.69
CA ILE A 12 2.69 -32.94 -28.11
C ILE A 12 3.45 -32.73 -26.79
N PHE A 13 4.55 -31.97 -26.85
CA PHE A 13 5.11 -31.36 -25.66
C PHE A 13 4.05 -30.40 -25.14
N PHE A 14 3.20 -30.88 -24.23
CA PHE A 14 2.54 -30.01 -23.27
C PHE A 14 3.67 -29.39 -22.45
N TRP A 15 4.17 -28.24 -22.89
CA TRP A 15 4.80 -27.30 -21.96
C TRP A 15 3.69 -26.92 -20.99
N ASN A 16 3.57 -27.67 -19.90
CA ASN A 16 3.04 -27.08 -18.67
C ASN A 16 3.92 -25.86 -18.44
N THR A 17 3.37 -24.68 -18.68
CA THR A 17 3.96 -23.44 -18.21
C THR A 17 3.86 -23.50 -16.70
N TYR A 18 4.79 -24.22 -16.06
CA TYR A 18 5.03 -24.05 -14.65
C TYR A 18 5.46 -22.60 -14.50
N THR A 19 4.56 -21.78 -13.97
CA THR A 19 4.93 -20.45 -13.53
C THR A 19 5.96 -20.65 -12.44
N ASP A 20 7.18 -20.15 -12.69
CA ASP A 20 8.23 -20.21 -11.68
C ASP A 20 7.71 -19.48 -10.44
N ALA A 21 8.01 -20.01 -9.24
CA ALA A 21 7.57 -19.36 -8.01
C ALA A 21 8.05 -17.90 -8.02
N ALA A 22 7.18 -16.98 -7.59
CA ALA A 22 7.58 -15.58 -7.54
C ALA A 22 8.86 -15.45 -6.72
N LYS A 23 9.89 -14.84 -7.33
CA LYS A 23 11.23 -14.68 -6.75
C LYS A 23 11.19 -14.07 -5.34
N TYR A 24 10.22 -13.22 -5.07
CA TYR A 24 10.04 -12.54 -3.78
C TYR A 24 8.61 -12.73 -3.26
N PRO A 25 8.43 -12.90 -1.94
CA PRO A 25 7.12 -12.86 -1.29
C PRO A 25 6.35 -11.55 -1.56
N VAL A 26 5.05 -11.56 -1.29
CA VAL A 26 4.19 -10.38 -1.44
C VAL A 26 3.65 -9.91 -0.09
N VAL A 27 3.81 -8.63 0.21
CA VAL A 27 3.20 -7.96 1.37
C VAL A 27 1.99 -7.15 0.89
N LEU A 28 0.84 -7.34 1.52
CA LEU A 28 -0.38 -6.59 1.21
C LEU A 28 -0.71 -5.62 2.35
N TRP A 29 -1.15 -4.42 2.00
CA TRP A 29 -1.73 -3.47 2.96
C TRP A 29 -3.10 -3.01 2.45
N HIS A 30 -4.14 -3.34 3.23
CA HIS A 30 -5.52 -3.00 2.91
C HIS A 30 -5.82 -1.48 3.00
N GLY A 31 -6.99 -1.10 2.51
CA GLY A 31 -7.49 0.27 2.55
C GLY A 31 -8.33 0.60 3.80
N MET A 32 -8.85 1.81 3.84
CA MET A 32 -9.78 2.27 4.88
C MET A 32 -11.05 1.40 4.92
N GLY A 33 -11.46 0.95 6.11
CA GLY A 33 -12.69 0.18 6.30
C GLY A 33 -12.62 -1.26 5.80
N ASP A 34 -11.41 -1.80 5.67
CA ASP A 34 -11.13 -3.18 5.30
C ASP A 34 -10.20 -3.81 6.34
N THR A 35 -9.83 -5.08 6.16
CA THR A 35 -8.89 -5.80 7.02
C THR A 35 -7.93 -6.65 6.20
N CYS A 36 -6.94 -7.25 6.87
CA CYS A 36 -6.01 -8.21 6.28
C CYS A 36 -6.71 -9.37 5.55
N CYS A 37 -7.90 -9.74 6.00
CA CYS A 37 -8.31 -11.14 5.90
C CYS A 37 -9.77 -11.34 5.45
N PHE A 38 -10.53 -10.27 5.17
CA PHE A 38 -11.90 -10.45 4.69
C PHE A 38 -11.93 -11.29 3.40
N PRO A 39 -12.68 -12.42 3.37
CA PRO A 39 -12.67 -13.34 2.24
C PRO A 39 -13.04 -12.69 0.92
N PHE A 40 -13.91 -11.67 0.93
CA PHE A 40 -14.37 -10.95 -0.25
C PHE A 40 -13.45 -9.78 -0.69
N SER A 41 -12.35 -9.53 0.04
CA SER A 41 -11.37 -8.48 -0.26
C SER A 41 -9.95 -9.06 -0.25
N LEU A 42 -9.08 -8.66 0.70
CA LEU A 42 -7.68 -9.10 0.75
C LEU A 42 -7.52 -10.61 0.92
N GLY A 43 -8.49 -11.31 1.52
CA GLY A 43 -8.50 -12.78 1.53
C GLY A 43 -8.57 -13.38 0.12
N SER A 44 -9.44 -12.84 -0.75
CA SER A 44 -9.52 -13.26 -2.16
C SER A 44 -8.23 -12.92 -2.93
N ILE A 45 -7.66 -11.74 -2.69
CA ILE A 45 -6.40 -11.34 -3.33
C ILE A 45 -5.23 -12.23 -2.89
N THR A 46 -5.16 -12.57 -1.61
CA THR A 46 -4.16 -13.48 -1.06
C THR A 46 -4.25 -14.84 -1.75
N ASN A 47 -5.44 -15.44 -1.81
CA ASN A 47 -5.66 -16.73 -2.47
C ASN A 47 -5.30 -16.69 -3.97
N LEU A 48 -5.62 -15.58 -4.65
CA LEU A 48 -5.29 -15.38 -6.06
C LEU A 48 -3.77 -15.35 -6.26
N LEU A 49 -3.05 -14.55 -5.46
CA LEU A 49 -1.59 -14.43 -5.57
C LEU A 49 -0.89 -15.75 -5.25
N GLU A 50 -1.33 -16.45 -4.21
CA GLU A 50 -0.79 -17.77 -3.86
C GLU A 50 -1.02 -18.77 -5.00
N THR A 51 -2.21 -18.80 -5.60
CA THR A 51 -2.54 -19.72 -6.70
C THR A 51 -1.76 -19.40 -7.98
N GLU A 52 -1.80 -18.15 -8.43
CA GLU A 52 -1.24 -17.76 -9.73
C GLU A 52 0.29 -17.67 -9.72
N LEU A 53 0.90 -17.48 -8.54
CA LEU A 53 2.35 -17.33 -8.36
C LEU A 53 2.99 -18.57 -7.72
N ASN A 54 2.43 -19.76 -8.01
CA ASN A 54 2.98 -21.07 -7.64
C ASN A 54 3.27 -21.19 -6.13
N ASN A 55 2.24 -20.96 -5.32
CA ASN A 55 2.25 -20.99 -3.86
C ASN A 55 3.26 -20.02 -3.22
N THR A 56 3.39 -18.82 -3.78
CA THR A 56 4.25 -17.78 -3.19
C THR A 56 3.79 -17.43 -1.77
N TYR A 57 4.73 -16.98 -0.93
CA TYR A 57 4.37 -16.51 0.40
C TYR A 57 3.72 -15.13 0.32
N VAL A 58 2.51 -15.01 0.86
CA VAL A 58 1.79 -13.74 0.97
C VAL A 58 1.59 -13.37 2.44
N LYS A 59 2.01 -12.15 2.80
CA LYS A 59 1.78 -11.54 4.11
C LYS A 59 0.77 -10.41 3.96
N SER A 60 -0.49 -10.68 4.25
CA SER A 60 -1.48 -9.62 4.43
C SER A 60 -1.31 -9.00 5.82
N LEU A 61 -0.99 -7.70 5.87
CA LEU A 61 -0.71 -7.01 7.14
C LEU A 61 -1.99 -6.88 7.97
N GLU A 62 -1.93 -7.31 9.23
CA GLU A 62 -2.96 -7.11 10.25
C GLU A 62 -2.40 -6.19 11.33
N ILE A 63 -3.02 -5.02 11.53
CA ILE A 63 -2.62 -4.03 12.51
C ILE A 63 -3.28 -4.34 13.85
N GLY A 64 -2.47 -4.49 14.90
CA GLY A 64 -2.97 -4.65 16.28
C GLY A 64 -3.37 -6.07 16.69
N GLY A 65 -3.09 -7.08 15.84
CA GLY A 65 -3.17 -8.51 16.19
C GLY A 65 -4.58 -9.08 16.32
N ASN A 66 -5.61 -8.35 15.87
CA ASN A 66 -6.95 -8.86 15.68
C ASN A 66 -7.73 -8.02 14.66
N ILE A 67 -8.72 -8.64 14.01
CA ILE A 67 -9.56 -8.04 12.95
C ILE A 67 -10.29 -6.75 13.37
N VAL A 68 -10.70 -6.62 14.64
CA VAL A 68 -11.42 -5.41 15.10
C VAL A 68 -10.47 -4.23 15.14
N THR A 69 -9.31 -4.41 15.79
CA THR A 69 -8.28 -3.36 15.83
C THR A 69 -7.73 -3.06 14.44
N ASP A 70 -7.61 -4.06 13.57
CA ASP A 70 -7.16 -3.89 12.18
C ASP A 70 -8.11 -2.98 11.39
N TYR A 71 -9.42 -3.27 11.47
CA TYR A 71 -10.46 -2.45 10.86
C TYR A 71 -10.46 -1.00 11.40
N GLU A 72 -10.43 -0.84 12.72
CA GLU A 72 -10.44 0.46 13.38
C GLU A 72 -9.16 1.26 13.09
N SER A 73 -8.02 0.57 12.92
CA SER A 73 -6.74 1.21 12.60
C SER A 73 -6.82 2.01 11.31
N GLY A 74 -7.63 1.56 10.34
CA GLY A 74 -7.86 2.25 9.07
C GLY A 74 -8.48 3.65 9.24
N PHE A 75 -9.08 3.95 10.40
CA PHE A 75 -9.71 5.22 10.72
C PHE A 75 -9.01 5.97 11.85
N PHE A 76 -8.57 5.26 12.90
CA PHE A 76 -8.29 5.87 14.19
C PHE A 76 -6.86 5.68 14.72
N MET A 77 -6.01 4.93 14.03
CA MET A 77 -4.61 4.76 14.43
C MET A 77 -3.71 5.63 13.57
N HIS A 78 -3.00 6.59 14.18
CA HIS A 78 -2.11 7.50 13.45
C HIS A 78 -1.13 6.76 12.50
N PRO A 79 -1.00 7.12 11.21
CA PRO A 79 -0.18 6.38 10.24
C PRO A 79 1.28 6.20 10.63
N ASN A 80 1.92 7.18 11.28
CA ASN A 80 3.27 7.00 11.84
C ASN A 80 3.39 5.78 12.77
N LYS A 81 2.39 5.54 13.64
CA LYS A 81 2.37 4.38 14.54
C LYS A 81 2.14 3.07 13.76
N GLN A 82 1.27 3.10 12.74
CA GLN A 82 1.05 1.93 11.89
C GLN A 82 2.32 1.56 11.10
N VAL A 83 3.00 2.55 10.50
CA VAL A 83 4.24 2.34 9.76
C VAL A 83 5.32 1.78 10.68
N GLU A 84 5.48 2.32 11.89
CA GLU A 84 6.43 1.77 12.87
C GLU A 84 6.11 0.32 13.23
N TYR A 85 4.85 0.02 13.53
CA TYR A 85 4.38 -1.33 13.81
C TYR A 85 4.69 -2.29 12.64
N VAL A 86 4.36 -1.89 11.41
CA VAL A 86 4.62 -2.69 10.20
C VAL A 86 6.10 -2.89 9.97
N CYS A 87 6.95 -1.85 10.12
CA CYS A 87 8.39 -1.99 10.01
C CYS A 87 8.94 -3.06 10.97
N GLN A 88 8.44 -3.10 12.21
CA GLN A 88 8.84 -4.11 13.20
C GLN A 88 8.36 -5.51 12.82
N GLU A 89 7.13 -5.66 12.34
CA GLU A 89 6.60 -6.95 11.90
C GLU A 89 7.34 -7.50 10.68
N LEU A 90 7.64 -6.65 9.71
CA LEU A 90 8.41 -7.04 8.52
C LEU A 90 9.84 -7.45 8.88
N ALA A 91 10.48 -6.76 9.83
CA ALA A 91 11.82 -7.10 10.29
C ALA A 91 11.92 -8.44 11.03
N LYS A 92 10.84 -8.90 11.68
CA LYS A 92 10.79 -10.20 12.38
C LYS A 92 10.55 -11.37 11.43
N ASP A 93 9.95 -11.13 10.27
CA ASP A 93 9.60 -12.17 9.32
C ASP A 93 10.80 -12.59 8.45
N LYS A 94 11.41 -13.73 8.82
CA LYS A 94 12.57 -14.29 8.12
C LYS A 94 12.31 -14.61 6.65
N LYS A 95 11.05 -14.82 6.24
CA LYS A 95 10.73 -15.07 4.82
C LYS A 95 10.93 -13.84 3.95
N LEU A 96 10.94 -12.65 4.55
CA LEU A 96 11.08 -11.38 3.85
C LEU A 96 12.53 -10.86 3.83
N SER A 97 13.49 -11.56 4.45
CA SER A 97 14.86 -11.05 4.66
C SER A 97 15.61 -10.74 3.37
N GLU A 98 15.41 -11.54 2.32
CA GLU A 98 16.02 -11.35 1.00
C GLU A 98 15.29 -10.29 0.14
N GLY A 99 14.16 -9.79 0.66
CA GLY A 99 13.31 -8.78 0.07
C GLY A 99 11.92 -9.28 -0.28
N TYR A 100 11.03 -8.32 -0.55
CA TYR A 100 9.62 -8.57 -0.79
C TYR A 100 9.04 -7.56 -1.79
N ASN A 101 8.02 -7.98 -2.53
CA ASN A 101 7.15 -7.08 -3.28
C ASN A 101 6.02 -6.59 -2.37
N ALA A 102 5.51 -5.40 -2.61
CA ALA A 102 4.45 -4.80 -1.79
C ALA A 102 3.30 -4.30 -2.66
N ILE A 103 2.06 -4.56 -2.24
CA ILE A 103 0.84 -4.09 -2.90
C ILE A 103 -0.02 -3.36 -1.88
N GLY A 104 -0.23 -2.06 -2.11
CA GLY A 104 -1.05 -1.21 -1.25
C GLY A 104 -2.36 -0.84 -1.91
N PHE A 105 -3.47 -1.07 -1.22
CA PHE A 105 -4.82 -0.76 -1.69
C PHE A 105 -5.31 0.55 -1.07
N SER A 106 -5.76 1.49 -1.90
CA SER A 106 -6.21 2.80 -1.43
C SER A 106 -5.16 3.43 -0.49
N GLN A 107 -5.52 3.79 0.75
CA GLN A 107 -4.58 4.42 1.67
C GLN A 107 -3.34 3.57 2.01
N GLY A 108 -3.45 2.23 1.92
CA GLY A 108 -2.31 1.32 2.10
C GLY A 108 -1.18 1.58 1.08
N GLY A 109 -1.48 2.19 -0.06
CA GLY A 109 -0.49 2.62 -1.05
C GLY A 109 0.50 3.64 -0.52
N GLN A 110 0.02 4.78 0.00
CA GLN A 110 0.91 5.78 0.60
C GLN A 110 1.53 5.31 1.92
N PHE A 111 0.91 4.36 2.63
CA PHE A 111 1.50 3.79 3.84
C PHE A 111 2.69 2.88 3.52
N LEU A 112 2.58 2.00 2.52
CA LEU A 112 3.71 1.21 2.04
C LEU A 112 4.81 2.08 1.42
N ARG A 113 4.45 3.19 0.77
CA ARG A 113 5.45 4.20 0.35
C ARG A 113 6.22 4.75 1.55
N ALA A 114 5.53 5.07 2.66
CA ALA A 114 6.17 5.52 3.88
C ALA A 114 7.08 4.44 4.50
N VAL A 115 6.68 3.16 4.47
CA VAL A 115 7.54 2.02 4.86
C VAL A 115 8.82 2.02 4.02
N ALA A 116 8.70 2.08 2.68
CA ALA A 116 9.86 2.12 1.79
C ALA A 116 10.81 3.28 2.11
N GLN A 117 10.27 4.46 2.46
CA GLN A 117 11.06 5.64 2.81
C GLN A 117 11.75 5.52 4.19
N ARG A 118 11.06 4.93 5.19
CA ARG A 118 11.45 5.00 6.61
C ARG A 118 12.21 3.78 7.12
N CYS A 119 11.88 2.57 6.65
CA CYS A 119 12.51 1.33 7.10
C CYS A 119 12.94 0.49 5.88
N PRO A 120 14.13 0.77 5.31
CA PRO A 120 14.60 0.12 4.08
C PRO A 120 15.02 -1.34 4.26
N GLN A 121 14.84 -1.91 5.46
CA GLN A 121 15.21 -3.29 5.79
C GLN A 121 14.03 -3.99 6.50
N PRO A 122 13.56 -5.16 6.02
CA PRO A 122 14.01 -5.86 4.80
C PRO A 122 13.76 -5.07 3.51
N PRO A 123 14.46 -5.37 2.41
CA PRO A 123 14.40 -4.53 1.22
C PRO A 123 13.11 -4.75 0.43
N MET A 124 12.23 -3.74 0.39
CA MET A 124 11.13 -3.69 -0.57
C MET A 124 11.70 -3.61 -1.99
N LYS A 125 11.24 -4.49 -2.88
CA LYS A 125 11.69 -4.59 -4.27
C LYS A 125 10.78 -3.79 -5.19
N VAL A 126 9.51 -4.17 -5.28
CA VAL A 126 8.50 -3.47 -6.07
C VAL A 126 7.40 -2.95 -5.16
N LEU A 127 6.95 -1.72 -5.40
CA LEU A 127 5.74 -1.16 -4.81
C LEU A 127 4.66 -1.00 -5.88
N ILE A 128 3.56 -1.72 -5.74
CA ILE A 128 2.35 -1.55 -6.54
C ILE A 128 1.34 -0.79 -5.69
N SER A 129 0.92 0.39 -6.15
CA SER A 129 -0.15 1.15 -5.50
C SER A 129 -1.43 1.09 -6.32
N LEU A 130 -2.46 0.46 -5.75
CA LEU A 130 -3.77 0.33 -6.37
C LEU A 130 -4.71 1.41 -5.83
N GLY A 131 -4.78 2.53 -6.55
CA GLY A 131 -5.63 3.66 -6.20
C GLY A 131 -5.16 4.47 -4.98
N GLY A 132 -3.86 4.42 -4.65
CA GLY A 132 -3.30 5.17 -3.53
C GLY A 132 -3.26 6.68 -3.75
N GLN A 133 -3.38 7.43 -2.65
CA GLN A 133 -3.50 8.88 -2.65
C GLN A 133 -2.16 9.52 -2.27
N HIS A 134 -1.16 9.37 -3.13
CA HIS A 134 0.21 9.81 -2.82
C HIS A 134 0.36 11.33 -2.66
N GLN A 135 -0.58 12.12 -3.16
CA GLN A 135 -0.70 13.58 -2.96
C GLN A 135 -1.85 13.94 -2.02
N GLY A 136 -2.38 12.98 -1.27
CA GLY A 136 -3.51 13.19 -0.38
C GLY A 136 -4.83 13.34 -1.12
N VAL A 137 -5.83 13.84 -0.40
CA VAL A 137 -7.17 14.09 -0.94
C VAL A 137 -7.67 15.48 -0.55
N PHE A 138 -8.54 16.01 -1.42
CA PHE A 138 -9.20 17.29 -1.21
C PHE A 138 -10.68 17.24 -1.59
N GLY A 139 -11.40 16.26 -1.05
CA GLY A 139 -12.80 16.07 -1.36
C GLY A 139 -13.42 14.97 -0.53
N LEU A 140 -14.74 15.04 -0.42
CA LEU A 140 -15.53 13.99 0.22
C LEU A 140 -16.02 13.00 -0.84
N PRO A 141 -16.00 11.68 -0.57
CA PRO A 141 -16.57 10.69 -1.46
C PRO A 141 -18.01 11.06 -1.83
N LYS A 142 -18.34 10.98 -3.13
CA LYS A 142 -19.68 11.28 -3.67
C LYS A 142 -20.22 12.70 -3.34
N CYS A 143 -19.35 13.65 -2.98
CA CYS A 143 -19.72 15.05 -2.75
C CYS A 143 -19.00 15.95 -3.78
N PRO A 144 -19.51 16.08 -5.02
CA PRO A 144 -18.92 17.00 -5.99
C PRO A 144 -19.07 18.43 -5.47
N SER A 145 -17.93 19.07 -5.15
CA SER A 145 -17.83 20.44 -4.61
C SER A 145 -18.57 21.49 -5.46
N LEU A 146 -18.81 21.19 -6.74
CA LEU A 146 -19.41 22.10 -7.71
C LEU A 146 -20.95 22.05 -7.78
N LYS A 147 -21.64 21.08 -7.16
CA LYS A 147 -23.10 20.89 -7.37
C LYS A 147 -23.97 21.15 -6.14
N LEU A 148 -23.40 21.14 -4.93
CA LEU A 148 -24.17 21.21 -3.69
C LEU A 148 -23.49 22.17 -2.71
N HIS A 149 -24.15 23.30 -2.42
CA HIS A 149 -23.65 24.30 -1.45
C HIS A 149 -23.36 23.69 -0.06
N THR A 150 -24.07 22.62 0.31
CA THR A 150 -23.86 21.86 1.54
C THR A 150 -22.54 21.07 1.54
N CYS A 151 -22.19 20.43 0.42
CA CYS A 151 -20.90 19.73 0.26
C CYS A 151 -19.73 20.71 0.38
N GLU A 152 -19.85 21.88 -0.22
CA GLU A 152 -18.82 22.93 -0.15
C GLU A 152 -18.66 23.47 1.27
N TYR A 153 -19.76 23.65 2.01
CA TYR A 153 -19.71 24.04 3.42
C TYR A 153 -19.03 22.99 4.31
N ILE A 154 -19.42 21.71 4.18
CA ILE A 154 -18.81 20.61 4.95
C ILE A 154 -17.33 20.49 4.60
N ARG A 155 -16.96 20.60 3.32
CA ARG A 155 -15.56 20.61 2.89
C ARG A 155 -14.76 21.73 3.55
N ARG A 156 -15.29 22.96 3.58
CA ARG A 156 -14.64 24.09 4.25
C ARG A 156 -14.48 23.84 5.75
N LEU A 157 -15.51 23.31 6.41
CA LEU A 157 -15.43 22.95 7.83
C LEU A 157 -14.33 21.90 8.07
N LEU A 158 -14.25 20.89 7.22
CA LEU A 158 -13.21 19.87 7.27
C LEU A 158 -11.82 20.44 7.00
N ASN A 159 -11.64 21.45 6.15
CA ASN A 159 -10.32 22.10 5.96
C ASN A 159 -9.82 22.77 7.24
N TYR A 160 -10.73 23.34 8.04
CA TYR A 160 -10.35 23.89 9.33
C TYR A 160 -10.05 22.77 10.32
N ALA A 161 -10.99 21.85 10.50
CA ALA A 161 -10.91 20.79 11.49
C ALA A 161 -9.77 19.79 11.22
N ALA A 162 -9.47 19.48 9.96
CA ALA A 162 -8.45 18.48 9.60
C ALA A 162 -7.07 18.86 10.12
N TYR A 163 -6.72 20.14 10.13
CA TYR A 163 -5.41 20.61 10.59
C TYR A 163 -5.35 20.97 12.07
N GLU A 164 -6.42 20.70 12.83
CA GLU A 164 -6.37 20.77 14.28
C GLU A 164 -5.55 19.61 14.85
N GLU A 165 -4.80 19.87 15.92
CA GLU A 165 -3.87 18.88 16.49
C GLU A 165 -4.57 17.57 16.88
N TRP A 166 -5.74 17.67 17.53
CA TRP A 166 -6.52 16.50 17.92
C TRP A 166 -6.96 15.67 16.70
N ALA A 167 -7.32 16.31 15.59
CA ALA A 167 -7.78 15.62 14.39
C ALA A 167 -6.62 14.91 13.70
N GLN A 168 -5.45 15.56 13.59
CA GLN A 168 -4.22 14.92 13.11
C GLN A 168 -3.79 13.73 13.98
N GLN A 169 -4.05 13.77 15.30
CA GLN A 169 -3.70 12.68 16.21
C GLN A 169 -4.64 11.46 16.11
N VAL A 170 -5.94 11.68 15.93
CA VAL A 170 -6.95 10.61 16.04
C VAL A 170 -7.55 10.18 14.70
N SER A 171 -7.50 10.99 13.65
CA SER A 171 -8.10 10.67 12.35
C SER A 171 -7.02 10.40 11.31
N VAL A 172 -6.99 9.17 10.80
CA VAL A 172 -6.11 8.77 9.70
C VAL A 172 -6.32 9.65 8.47
N GLN A 173 -7.57 9.95 8.12
CA GLN A 173 -7.93 10.72 6.93
C GLN A 173 -7.43 12.16 7.01
N ALA A 174 -7.45 12.76 8.21
CA ALA A 174 -6.93 14.10 8.41
C ALA A 174 -5.44 14.20 8.08
N THR A 175 -4.65 13.16 8.41
CA THR A 175 -3.18 13.17 8.22
C THR A 175 -2.72 13.22 6.77
N TYR A 176 -3.60 12.88 5.82
CA TYR A 176 -3.38 13.01 4.38
C TYR A 176 -4.42 13.90 3.68
N TRP A 177 -5.14 14.74 4.44
CA TRP A 177 -5.91 15.83 3.85
C TRP A 177 -4.98 16.91 3.32
N HIS A 178 -5.14 17.25 2.04
CA HIS A 178 -4.27 18.19 1.35
C HIS A 178 -5.14 19.31 0.76
N ASP A 179 -5.17 20.48 1.42
CA ASP A 179 -5.88 21.67 0.94
C ASP A 179 -5.00 22.49 0.00
N PRO A 180 -5.18 22.41 -1.34
CA PRO A 180 -4.36 23.14 -2.30
C PRO A 180 -4.58 24.66 -2.23
N PHE A 181 -5.63 25.14 -1.57
CA PHE A 181 -5.87 26.58 -1.37
C PHE A 181 -5.21 27.10 -0.09
N GLN A 182 -4.80 26.23 0.82
CA GLN A 182 -4.11 26.58 2.07
C GLN A 182 -2.84 25.75 2.27
N GLU A 183 -2.01 25.74 1.23
CA GLU A 183 -0.76 24.97 1.17
C GLU A 183 0.16 25.21 2.37
N TYR A 184 0.27 26.47 2.82
CA TYR A 184 1.06 26.82 4.01
C TYR A 184 0.54 26.10 5.27
N LYS A 185 -0.79 26.06 5.45
CA LYS A 185 -1.42 25.40 6.61
C LYS A 185 -1.22 23.88 6.51
N TYR A 186 -1.41 23.31 5.33
CA TYR A 186 -1.14 21.90 5.07
C TYR A 186 0.30 21.51 5.44
N LYS A 187 1.30 22.25 4.94
CA LYS A 187 2.72 21.98 5.25
C LYS A 187 3.07 22.16 6.72
N ALA A 188 2.46 23.14 7.40
CA ALA A 188 2.72 23.41 8.81
C ALA A 188 2.06 22.38 9.76
N HIS A 189 0.95 21.76 9.36
CA HIS A 189 0.10 20.99 10.28
C HIS A 189 -0.13 19.53 9.89
N SER A 190 0.12 19.10 8.65
CA SER A 190 0.03 17.68 8.29
C SER A 190 1.12 16.87 9.01
N THR A 191 0.70 15.90 9.83
CA THR A 191 1.61 15.08 10.65
C THR A 191 2.11 13.81 9.96
N PHE A 192 1.70 13.58 8.71
CA PHE A 192 2.08 12.42 7.93
C PHE A 192 2.42 12.76 6.48
N LEU A 193 1.46 13.24 5.69
CA LEU A 193 1.64 13.37 4.25
C LEU A 193 2.72 14.40 3.89
N ALA A 194 2.73 15.56 4.56
CA ALA A 194 3.74 16.58 4.31
C ALA A 194 5.18 16.12 4.63
N ASP A 195 5.34 15.24 5.62
CA ASP A 195 6.63 14.62 5.95
C ASP A 195 7.08 13.65 4.85
N ILE A 196 6.25 12.67 4.49
CA ILE A 196 6.61 11.66 3.49
C ILE A 196 6.69 12.24 2.06
N ASN A 197 6.26 13.48 1.87
CA ASN A 197 6.39 14.24 0.61
C ASN A 197 7.56 15.26 0.63
N ASN A 198 8.36 15.32 1.70
CA ASN A 198 9.48 16.26 1.84
C ASN A 198 9.05 17.75 1.77
N GLU A 199 7.85 18.08 2.24
CA GLU A 199 7.29 19.44 2.15
C GLU A 199 7.58 20.29 3.40
N VAL A 200 7.91 19.65 4.52
CA VAL A 200 8.39 20.31 5.75
C VAL A 200 9.91 20.52 5.69
N PHE A 201 10.63 19.44 5.35
CA PHE A 201 12.07 19.40 5.20
C PHE A 201 12.43 18.34 4.15
N SER A 202 13.49 18.60 3.37
CA SER A 202 13.97 17.66 2.36
C SER A 202 14.83 16.56 2.99
N ASN A 203 14.21 15.41 3.30
CA ASN A 203 14.92 14.26 3.82
C ASN A 203 15.60 13.45 2.70
N GLY A 204 16.92 13.58 2.57
CA GLY A 204 17.72 12.84 1.59
C GLY A 204 17.62 11.31 1.71
N LEU A 205 17.46 10.78 2.93
CA LEU A 205 17.32 9.34 3.14
C LEU A 205 16.00 8.81 2.57
N TYR A 206 14.92 9.58 2.64
CA TYR A 206 13.64 9.18 2.04
C TYR A 206 13.77 9.07 0.52
N VAL A 207 14.49 10.01 -0.10
CA VAL A 207 14.76 10.00 -1.54
C VAL A 207 15.63 8.80 -1.92
N ASP A 208 16.70 8.55 -1.18
CA ASP A 208 17.63 7.46 -1.46
C ASP A 208 16.98 6.09 -1.26
N ASN A 209 16.15 5.94 -0.23
CA ASN A 209 15.43 4.69 0.01
C ASN A 209 14.38 4.43 -1.07
N LEU A 210 13.62 5.44 -1.50
CA LEU A 210 12.62 5.26 -2.55
C LEU A 210 13.28 4.93 -3.91
N LYS A 211 14.49 5.44 -4.18
CA LYS A 211 15.28 5.09 -5.38
C LYS A 211 15.78 3.64 -5.39
N LYS A 212 15.78 2.93 -4.26
CA LYS A 212 16.14 1.50 -4.18
C LYS A 212 15.06 0.57 -4.72
N LEU A 213 13.83 1.06 -4.87
CA LEU A 213 12.76 0.28 -5.50
C LEU A 213 13.12 -0.02 -6.96
N ASP A 214 12.84 -1.24 -7.37
CA ASP A 214 13.07 -1.71 -8.73
C ASP A 214 12.15 -0.97 -9.71
N LYS A 215 12.72 -0.53 -10.82
CA LYS A 215 12.00 0.20 -11.89
C LYS A 215 11.46 -0.71 -12.99
N ASN A 216 11.64 -2.02 -12.84
CA ASN A 216 11.37 -3.01 -13.88
C ASN A 216 9.91 -3.48 -13.83
N GLY A 217 8.98 -2.56 -14.12
CA GLY A 217 7.64 -2.90 -14.59
C GLY A 217 7.61 -2.88 -16.12
N ARG A 218 8.48 -3.67 -16.77
CA ARG A 218 8.45 -3.94 -18.22
C ARG A 218 8.19 -5.40 -18.46
#